data_AF-A0A9V1G716-F1
#
_entry.id   AF-A0A9V1G716-F1
#
_cell.length_a   1.000
_cell.length_b   1.000
_cell.length_c   1.000
_cell.angle_alpha   90.00
_cell.angle_beta   90.00
_cell.angle_gamma   90.00
#
_symmetry.space_group_name_H-M   'P 1'
#
loop_
_entity.id
_entity.type
_entity.pdbx_description
1 polymer ?
#
loop_
_entity_poly.entity_id
_entity_poly.type
_entity_poly.pdbx_seq_one_letter_code
_entity_poly.pdbx_strand_id
1 'polypeptide(L)'
;MFKKFDEKENVSNCIQLKTSVIKGIKNQLIEQFPGIEPWLNQILPKKDPVKIVRCHEHIEILTVNGELLFFRQREGPFYPTLRLLHKYPFILPHQQVDKGAIKFVLSGANIMCPGLTSPGAKLYPAAVDTVVAIMAEGKQHALCVGVMKMSAEDIEKVNKGIGIENIHYLNDGLWHMKTYK
;
A
#
# COMPACT_ATOMS: atom_id res chain seq x y z
N MET A 1 -5.29 2.63 -7.91
CA MET A 1 -4.28 3.56 -8.45
C MET A 1 -3.57 3.01 -9.70
N PHE A 2 -3.03 1.78 -9.71
CA PHE A 2 -2.13 1.30 -10.78
C PHE A 2 -2.76 0.33 -11.80
N LYS A 3 -4.09 0.28 -11.92
CA LYS A 3 -4.78 -0.69 -12.80
C LYS A 3 -4.41 -0.56 -14.29
N LYS A 4 -4.22 0.67 -14.76
CA LYS A 4 -3.82 0.98 -16.15
C LYS A 4 -2.37 1.48 -16.24
N PHE A 5 -1.59 1.33 -15.18
CA PHE A 5 -0.22 1.80 -15.15
C PHE A 5 0.67 0.87 -15.98
N ASP A 6 1.44 1.44 -16.90
CA ASP A 6 2.52 0.77 -17.63
C ASP A 6 3.83 1.54 -17.38
N GLU A 7 4.87 0.84 -16.92
CA GLU A 7 6.16 1.44 -16.58
C GLU A 7 6.83 2.15 -17.77
N LYS A 8 6.57 1.71 -19.01
CA LYS A 8 7.18 2.27 -20.23
C LYS A 8 6.46 3.53 -20.70
N GLU A 9 5.18 3.66 -20.38
CA GLU A 9 4.34 4.76 -20.84
C GLU A 9 4.10 5.83 -19.77
N ASN A 10 4.17 5.46 -18.48
CA ASN A 10 3.69 6.32 -17.40
C ASN A 10 4.79 6.81 -16.46
N VAL A 11 6.05 6.37 -16.63
CA VAL A 11 7.19 6.92 -15.90
C VAL A 11 7.70 8.16 -16.64
N SER A 12 7.72 9.31 -15.96
CA SER A 12 8.15 10.59 -16.56
C SER A 12 9.62 10.88 -16.29
N ASN A 13 10.07 10.79 -15.04
CA ASN A 13 11.48 10.98 -14.69
C ASN A 13 11.85 10.29 -13.38
N CYS A 14 13.12 10.37 -13.00
CA CYS A 14 13.59 9.91 -11.70
C CYS A 14 14.59 10.91 -11.12
N ILE A 15 14.45 11.18 -9.82
CA ILE A 15 15.23 12.18 -9.10
C ILE A 15 15.87 11.54 -7.88
N GLN A 16 17.17 11.71 -7.72
CA GLN A 16 17.87 11.31 -6.50
C GLN A 16 17.63 12.33 -5.38
N LEU A 17 17.26 11.85 -4.21
CA LEU A 17 16.93 12.69 -3.06
C LEU A 17 18.17 13.15 -2.30
N LYS A 18 18.07 14.38 -1.75
CA LYS A 18 19.08 14.93 -0.84
C LYS A 18 18.91 14.34 0.57
N THR A 19 20.00 14.28 1.33
CA THR A 19 20.03 13.73 2.69
C THR A 19 19.00 14.36 3.64
N SER A 20 18.76 15.66 3.55
CA SER A 20 17.75 16.36 4.37
C SER A 20 16.32 15.89 4.05
N VAL A 21 16.01 15.69 2.77
CA VAL A 21 14.70 15.19 2.31
C VAL A 21 14.50 13.75 2.75
N ILE A 22 15.52 12.91 2.63
CA ILE A 22 15.48 11.51 3.08
C ILE A 22 15.18 11.45 4.59
N LYS A 23 15.79 12.33 5.40
CA LYS A 23 15.51 12.41 6.84
C LYS A 23 14.04 12.76 7.10
N GLY A 24 13.48 13.73 6.37
CA GLY A 24 12.06 14.09 6.47
C GLY A 24 11.13 12.93 6.12
N ILE A 25 11.41 12.21 5.02
CA ILE A 25 10.63 11.05 4.61
C ILE A 25 10.71 9.93 5.66
N LYS A 26 11.90 9.65 6.22
CA LYS A 26 12.04 8.64 7.27
C LYS A 26 11.19 8.96 8.50
N ASN A 27 11.19 10.22 8.95
CA ASN A 27 10.36 10.65 10.07
C ASN A 27 8.87 10.46 9.75
N GLN A 28 8.43 10.88 8.55
CA GLN A 28 7.06 10.68 8.10
C GLN A 28 6.67 9.19 8.07
N LEU A 29 7.55 8.31 7.59
CA LEU A 29 7.30 6.86 7.58
C LEU A 29 7.20 6.26 8.99
N ILE A 30 7.98 6.76 9.95
CA ILE A 30 7.89 6.31 11.36
C ILE A 30 6.57 6.76 11.98
N GLU A 31 6.16 8.00 11.72
CA GLU A 31 4.87 8.53 12.20
C GLU A 31 3.68 7.75 11.61
N GLN A 32 3.73 7.44 10.32
CA GLN A 32 2.66 6.68 9.64
C GLN A 32 2.68 5.19 9.99
N PHE A 33 3.87 4.58 10.13
CA PHE A 33 4.06 3.15 10.30
C PHE A 33 5.04 2.87 11.45
N PRO A 34 4.65 3.04 12.73
CA PRO A 34 5.59 2.95 13.85
C PRO A 34 6.41 1.64 13.90
N GLY A 35 5.82 0.52 13.48
CA GLY A 35 6.49 -0.77 13.42
C GLY A 35 7.69 -0.85 12.44
N ILE A 36 7.86 0.13 11.55
CA ILE A 36 8.93 0.14 10.55
C ILE A 36 10.27 0.66 11.09
N GLU A 37 10.26 1.42 12.19
CA GLU A 37 11.44 2.15 12.68
C GLU A 37 12.71 1.29 12.78
N PRO A 38 12.68 0.07 13.38
CA PRO A 38 13.88 -0.77 13.50
C PRO A 38 14.43 -1.26 12.15
N TRP A 39 13.59 -1.26 11.11
CA TRP A 39 13.87 -1.85 9.80
C TRP A 39 14.30 -0.79 8.76
N LEU A 40 14.11 0.50 9.04
CA LEU A 40 14.42 1.57 8.09
C LEU A 40 15.89 1.63 7.67
N ASN A 41 16.82 1.21 8.52
CA ASN A 41 18.24 1.15 8.12
C ASN A 41 18.54 0.01 7.14
N GLN A 42 17.72 -1.05 7.13
CA GLN A 42 17.80 -2.14 6.18
C GLN A 42 17.06 -1.80 4.87
N ILE A 43 15.91 -1.13 4.98
CA ILE A 43 15.05 -0.75 3.85
C ILE A 43 15.62 0.48 3.10
N LEU A 44 16.16 1.45 3.83
CA LEU A 44 16.77 2.68 3.32
C LEU A 44 18.20 2.85 3.87
N PRO A 45 19.17 2.03 3.42
CA PRO A 45 20.56 2.11 3.89
C PRO A 45 21.15 3.51 3.65
N LYS A 46 21.92 4.02 4.63
CA LYS A 46 22.48 5.38 4.57
C LYS A 46 23.48 5.60 3.42
N LYS A 47 24.09 4.52 2.92
CA LYS A 47 25.09 4.57 1.85
C LYS A 47 24.47 4.59 0.45
N ASP A 48 23.25 4.10 0.32
CA ASP A 48 22.65 3.85 -0.98
C ASP A 48 21.83 5.06 -1.45
N PRO A 49 21.90 5.42 -2.74
CA PRO A 49 21.08 6.49 -3.29
C PRO A 49 19.60 6.19 -3.15
N VAL A 50 18.87 7.10 -2.51
CA VAL A 50 17.40 7.08 -2.48
C VAL A 50 16.88 7.90 -3.63
N LYS A 51 16.01 7.33 -4.46
CA LYS A 51 15.41 8.00 -5.61
C LYS A 51 13.89 8.06 -5.48
N ILE A 52 13.28 9.07 -6.11
CA ILE A 52 11.85 9.11 -6.41
C ILE A 52 11.67 8.98 -7.91
N VAL A 53 10.91 7.98 -8.33
CA VAL A 53 10.40 7.85 -9.71
C VAL A 53 9.10 8.64 -9.79
N ARG A 54 9.05 9.65 -10.66
CA ARG A 54 7.83 10.41 -10.93
C ARG A 54 7.08 9.80 -12.10
N CYS A 55 5.80 9.64 -11.89
CA CYS A 55 4.88 9.03 -12.85
C CYS A 55 3.73 9.99 -13.19
N HIS A 56 2.96 9.62 -14.20
CA HIS A 56 1.70 10.29 -14.53
C HIS A 56 0.74 10.33 -13.33
N GLU A 57 -0.29 11.18 -13.42
CA GLU A 57 -1.29 11.40 -12.36
C GLU A 57 -0.69 11.84 -11.00
N HIS A 58 0.50 12.47 -11.04
CA HIS A 58 1.25 12.93 -9.87
C HIS A 58 1.64 11.81 -8.91
N ILE A 59 1.86 10.61 -9.42
CA ILE A 59 2.33 9.48 -8.61
C ILE A 59 3.85 9.59 -8.42
N GLU A 60 4.31 9.35 -7.20
CA GLU A 60 5.73 9.27 -6.85
C GLU A 60 6.03 7.93 -6.18
N ILE A 61 7.06 7.22 -6.64
CA ILE A 61 7.49 5.93 -6.10
C ILE A 61 8.89 6.08 -5.50
N LEU A 62 9.02 5.81 -4.21
CA LEU A 62 10.29 5.77 -3.48
C LEU A 62 11.01 4.46 -3.77
N THR A 63 12.25 4.55 -4.25
CA THR A 63 13.08 3.39 -4.59
C THR A 63 14.50 3.50 -4.07
N VAL A 64 15.08 2.37 -3.69
CA VAL A 64 16.49 2.20 -3.31
C VAL A 64 17.00 0.91 -3.95
N ASN A 65 18.17 0.94 -4.56
CA ASN A 65 18.78 -0.22 -5.24
C ASN A 65 17.83 -0.92 -6.24
N GLY A 66 16.93 -0.15 -6.83
CA GLY A 66 15.90 -0.62 -7.76
C GLY A 66 14.70 -1.30 -7.12
N GLU A 67 14.67 -1.53 -5.80
CA GLU A 67 13.49 -2.02 -5.10
C GLU A 67 12.47 -0.88 -4.95
N LEU A 68 11.19 -1.16 -5.22
CA LEU A 68 10.10 -0.21 -5.03
C LEU A 68 9.53 -0.35 -3.61
N LEU A 69 9.64 0.69 -2.81
CA LEU A 69 9.40 0.62 -1.37
C LEU A 69 8.03 1.19 -0.98
N PHE A 70 7.81 2.46 -1.32
CA PHE A 70 6.59 3.19 -1.03
C PHE A 70 6.16 3.97 -2.26
N PHE A 71 4.89 4.31 -2.33
CA PHE A 71 4.39 5.26 -3.32
C PHE A 71 3.43 6.25 -2.65
N ARG A 72 3.23 7.40 -3.28
CA ARG A 72 2.22 8.39 -2.90
C ARG A 72 1.67 9.05 -4.15
N GLN A 73 0.53 9.70 -4.02
CA GLN A 73 -0.02 10.57 -5.06
C GLN A 73 -0.04 12.00 -4.53
N ARG A 74 0.55 12.93 -5.30
CA ARG A 74 0.80 14.32 -4.87
C ARG A 74 1.58 14.31 -3.54
N GLU A 75 1.28 15.24 -2.64
CA GLU A 75 1.83 15.29 -1.28
C GLU A 75 0.98 14.50 -0.28
N GLY A 76 0.29 13.45 -0.74
CA GLY A 76 -0.49 12.56 0.10
C GLY A 76 0.35 11.63 0.99
N PRO A 77 -0.32 10.77 1.78
CA PRO A 77 0.35 9.77 2.60
C PRO A 77 1.14 8.79 1.74
N PHE A 78 2.22 8.23 2.30
CA PHE A 78 2.87 7.07 1.69
C PHE A 78 2.03 5.81 1.88
N TYR A 79 2.12 4.93 0.89
CA TYR A 79 1.58 3.57 0.89
C TYR A 79 2.71 2.60 0.61
N PRO A 80 2.88 1.51 1.38
CA PRO A 80 3.89 0.50 1.07
C PRO A 80 3.53 -0.23 -0.23
N THR A 81 4.53 -0.67 -0.99
CA THR A 81 4.28 -1.63 -2.07
C THR A 81 3.89 -2.99 -1.47
N LEU A 82 3.17 -3.82 -2.23
CA LEU A 82 2.83 -5.17 -1.76
C LEU A 82 4.08 -6.01 -1.51
N ARG A 83 5.16 -5.84 -2.29
CA ARG A 83 6.42 -6.56 -2.09
C ARG A 83 7.08 -6.21 -0.76
N LEU A 84 7.11 -4.91 -0.41
CA LEU A 84 7.61 -4.47 0.88
C LEU A 84 6.73 -5.01 2.02
N LEU A 85 5.41 -4.91 1.87
CA LEU A 85 4.44 -5.35 2.84
C LEU A 85 4.49 -6.87 3.08
N HIS A 86 4.76 -7.67 2.05
CA HIS A 86 4.94 -9.13 2.20
C HIS A 86 6.17 -9.47 3.03
N LYS A 87 7.23 -8.65 2.95
CA LYS A 87 8.45 -8.81 3.76
C LYS A 87 8.28 -8.30 5.20
N TYR A 88 7.48 -7.25 5.39
CA TYR A 88 7.22 -6.62 6.68
C TYR A 88 5.71 -6.45 6.93
N PRO A 89 4.95 -7.56 7.11
CA PRO A 89 3.49 -7.49 7.21
C PRO A 89 2.99 -6.75 8.44
N PHE A 90 3.82 -6.62 9.47
CA PHE A 90 3.51 -5.93 10.73
C PHE A 90 3.50 -4.41 10.64
N ILE A 91 3.90 -3.80 9.51
CA ILE A 91 3.94 -2.33 9.38
C ILE A 91 2.54 -1.72 9.17
N LEU A 92 1.56 -2.53 8.75
CA LEU A 92 0.17 -2.12 8.61
C LEU A 92 -0.75 -3.01 9.45
N PRO A 93 -1.85 -2.45 10.00
CA PRO A 93 -3.00 -3.27 10.35
C PRO A 93 -3.54 -3.98 9.11
N HIS A 94 -4.17 -5.13 9.31
CA HIS A 94 -4.75 -5.87 8.20
C HIS A 94 -6.24 -6.08 8.39
N GLN A 95 -6.96 -6.27 7.29
CA GLN A 95 -8.34 -6.69 7.24
C GLN A 95 -8.42 -7.95 6.40
N GLN A 96 -9.24 -8.92 6.81
CA GLN A 96 -9.41 -10.17 6.05
C GLN A 96 -10.75 -10.15 5.34
N VAL A 97 -10.71 -10.30 4.02
CA VAL A 97 -11.90 -10.52 3.20
C VAL A 97 -12.19 -12.00 2.99
N ASP A 98 -13.44 -12.30 2.70
CA ASP A 98 -13.90 -13.62 2.28
C ASP A 98 -13.28 -14.08 0.94
N LYS A 99 -13.24 -15.39 0.72
CA LYS A 99 -12.84 -16.03 -0.54
C LYS A 99 -13.58 -15.47 -1.75
N GLY A 100 -14.86 -15.15 -1.60
CA GLY A 100 -15.69 -14.58 -2.68
C GLY A 100 -15.19 -13.23 -3.19
N ALA A 101 -14.53 -12.44 -2.34
CA ALA A 101 -14.04 -11.11 -2.70
C ALA A 101 -12.69 -11.13 -3.46
N ILE A 102 -11.91 -12.22 -3.34
CA ILE A 102 -10.53 -12.32 -3.83
C ILE A 102 -10.42 -11.91 -5.31
N LYS A 103 -11.26 -12.50 -6.18
CA LYS A 103 -11.23 -12.24 -7.63
C LYS A 103 -11.45 -10.76 -7.95
N PHE A 104 -12.35 -10.10 -7.22
CA PHE A 104 -12.70 -8.70 -7.45
C PHE A 104 -11.61 -7.77 -6.93
N VAL A 105 -11.04 -8.07 -5.75
CA VAL A 105 -9.90 -7.32 -5.19
C VAL A 105 -8.71 -7.35 -6.15
N LEU A 106 -8.38 -8.51 -6.69
CA LEU A 106 -7.33 -8.68 -7.71
C LEU A 106 -7.66 -8.08 -9.08
N SER A 107 -8.86 -7.52 -9.24
CA SER A 107 -9.27 -6.76 -10.42
C SER A 107 -9.33 -5.24 -10.16
N GLY A 108 -8.87 -4.81 -8.98
CA GLY A 108 -8.88 -3.41 -8.55
C GLY A 108 -10.22 -2.91 -8.00
N ALA A 109 -11.14 -3.80 -7.62
CA ALA A 109 -12.39 -3.40 -7.01
C ALA A 109 -12.18 -2.96 -5.55
N ASN A 110 -13.00 -2.00 -5.11
CA ASN A 110 -13.11 -1.62 -3.71
C ASN A 110 -13.74 -2.73 -2.88
N ILE A 111 -13.46 -2.72 -1.58
CA ILE A 111 -13.99 -3.70 -0.64
C ILE A 111 -15.27 -3.13 -0.02
N MET A 112 -16.37 -3.83 -0.27
CA MET A 112 -17.68 -3.49 0.25
C MET A 112 -17.84 -4.00 1.68
N CYS A 113 -18.60 -3.31 2.52
CA CYS A 113 -18.81 -3.72 3.93
C CYS A 113 -19.28 -5.18 4.09
N PRO A 114 -20.21 -5.72 3.28
CA PRO A 114 -20.60 -7.13 3.35
C PRO A 114 -19.46 -8.13 3.12
N GLY A 115 -18.39 -7.72 2.42
CA GLY A 115 -17.20 -8.55 2.21
C GLY A 115 -16.26 -8.60 3.43
N LEU A 116 -16.52 -7.79 4.45
CA LEU A 116 -15.76 -7.68 5.70
C LEU A 116 -16.53 -8.21 6.92
N THR A 117 -17.82 -8.47 6.78
CA THR A 117 -18.71 -8.94 7.86
C THR A 117 -19.24 -10.36 7.64
N SER A 118 -18.78 -11.05 6.59
CA SER A 118 -19.14 -12.43 6.31
C SER A 118 -18.40 -13.43 7.22
N PRO A 119 -18.83 -14.70 7.30
CA PRO A 119 -18.22 -15.69 8.20
C PRO A 119 -16.73 -15.96 7.93
N GLY A 120 -16.26 -15.79 6.69
CA GLY A 120 -14.85 -15.95 6.30
C GLY A 120 -14.01 -14.67 6.46
N ALA A 121 -14.65 -13.54 6.75
CA ALA A 121 -13.98 -12.26 6.94
C ALA A 121 -13.52 -12.08 8.41
N LYS A 122 -12.51 -11.24 8.60
CA LYS A 122 -12.08 -10.79 9.92
C LYS A 122 -11.84 -9.29 9.86
N LEU A 123 -12.67 -8.57 10.59
CA LEU A 123 -12.61 -7.13 10.71
C LEU A 123 -11.90 -6.77 12.02
N TYR A 124 -10.84 -5.99 11.91
CA TYR A 124 -10.04 -5.50 13.03
C TYR A 124 -10.24 -3.99 13.20
N PRO A 125 -10.05 -3.45 14.41
CA PRO A 125 -10.17 -2.02 14.66
C PRO A 125 -9.27 -1.19 13.74
N ALA A 126 -9.87 -0.26 12.99
CA ALA A 126 -9.16 0.70 12.15
C ALA A 126 -10.04 1.94 11.97
N ALA A 127 -9.42 3.13 12.03
CA ALA A 127 -10.09 4.41 11.81
C ALA A 127 -10.19 4.73 10.32
N VAL A 128 -11.07 5.67 9.96
CA VAL A 128 -11.12 6.25 8.60
C VAL A 128 -9.73 6.79 8.23
N ASP A 129 -9.38 6.69 6.95
CA ASP A 129 -8.08 7.07 6.38
C ASP A 129 -6.86 6.25 6.86
N THR A 130 -7.06 5.23 7.70
CA THR A 130 -6.00 4.28 8.05
C THR A 130 -5.63 3.44 6.82
N VAL A 131 -4.33 3.35 6.53
CA VAL A 131 -3.81 2.45 5.50
C VAL A 131 -3.78 1.02 6.04
N VAL A 132 -4.35 0.08 5.29
CA VAL A 132 -4.53 -1.32 5.72
C VAL A 132 -4.04 -2.30 4.67
N ALA A 133 -3.54 -3.44 5.12
CA ALA A 133 -3.30 -4.61 4.29
C ALA A 133 -4.60 -5.41 4.10
N ILE A 134 -4.95 -5.78 2.87
CA ILE A 134 -6.08 -6.66 2.60
C ILE A 134 -5.58 -8.09 2.46
N MET A 135 -5.92 -8.91 3.44
CA MET A 135 -5.66 -10.35 3.48
C MET A 135 -6.89 -11.10 2.98
N ALA A 136 -6.72 -12.37 2.64
CA ALA A 136 -7.84 -13.24 2.33
C ALA A 136 -7.73 -14.57 3.06
N GLU A 137 -8.88 -15.17 3.34
CA GLU A 137 -8.96 -16.48 3.97
C GLU A 137 -8.11 -17.52 3.19
N GLY A 138 -7.18 -18.18 3.88
CA GLY A 138 -6.29 -19.18 3.29
C GLY A 138 -5.12 -18.62 2.46
N LYS A 139 -4.84 -17.32 2.53
CA LYS A 139 -3.67 -16.69 1.89
C LYS A 139 -2.74 -16.09 2.94
N GLN A 140 -1.43 -16.29 2.76
CA GLN A 140 -0.39 -15.78 3.67
C GLN A 140 0.01 -14.33 3.38
N HIS A 141 -0.19 -13.88 2.13
CA HIS A 141 0.27 -12.58 1.65
C HIS A 141 -0.91 -11.65 1.37
N ALA A 142 -0.70 -10.35 1.58
CA ALA A 142 -1.68 -9.32 1.25
C ALA A 142 -1.98 -9.31 -0.25
N LEU A 143 -3.26 -9.23 -0.60
CA LEU A 143 -3.73 -9.13 -1.98
C LEU A 143 -3.73 -7.69 -2.49
N CYS A 144 -3.92 -6.74 -1.57
CA CYS A 144 -4.11 -5.34 -1.87
C CYS A 144 -3.67 -4.48 -0.67
N VAL A 145 -3.22 -3.26 -0.95
CA VAL A 145 -3.11 -2.16 0.00
C VAL A 145 -4.34 -1.28 -0.16
N GLY A 146 -5.04 -1.05 0.93
CA GLY A 146 -6.27 -0.25 0.94
C GLY A 146 -6.21 0.90 1.93
N VAL A 147 -7.21 1.77 1.85
CA VAL A 147 -7.45 2.83 2.82
C VAL A 147 -8.88 2.76 3.31
N MET A 148 -9.06 2.80 4.63
CA MET A 148 -10.38 2.74 5.26
C MET A 148 -11.22 3.95 4.84
N LYS A 149 -12.43 3.73 4.33
CA LYS A 149 -13.43 4.77 4.01
C LYS A 149 -14.55 4.85 5.04
N MET A 150 -14.70 3.79 5.83
CA MET A 150 -15.55 3.74 7.01
C MET A 150 -14.71 3.18 8.15
N SER A 151 -15.03 3.56 9.39
CA SER A 151 -14.38 2.93 10.54
C SER A 151 -14.76 1.45 10.61
N ALA A 152 -13.92 0.61 11.21
CA ALA A 152 -14.26 -0.80 11.40
C ALA A 152 -15.59 -0.99 12.15
N GLU A 153 -15.85 -0.13 13.13
CA GLU A 153 -17.11 -0.13 13.89
C GLU A 153 -18.32 0.20 12.99
N ASP A 154 -18.22 1.19 12.11
CA ASP A 154 -19.31 1.54 11.18
C ASP A 154 -19.49 0.48 10.10
N ILE A 155 -18.42 -0.16 9.65
CA ILE A 155 -18.49 -1.28 8.68
C ILE A 155 -19.34 -2.41 9.26
N GLU A 156 -19.10 -2.77 10.52
CA GLU A 156 -19.82 -3.82 11.22
C GLU A 156 -21.29 -3.45 11.45
N LYS A 157 -21.56 -2.23 11.92
CA LYS A 157 -22.92 -1.77 12.25
C LYS A 157 -23.78 -1.49 11.03
N VAL A 158 -23.25 -0.79 10.03
CA VAL A 158 -24.01 -0.32 8.85
C VAL A 158 -24.10 -1.40 7.78
N ASN A 159 -23.02 -2.19 7.62
CA ASN A 159 -22.91 -3.29 6.67
C ASN A 159 -23.32 -2.94 5.22
N LYS A 160 -23.10 -1.69 4.79
CA LYS A 160 -23.45 -1.20 3.45
C LYS A 160 -22.46 -0.15 2.98
N GLY A 161 -22.20 -0.13 1.67
CA GLY A 161 -21.30 0.84 1.05
C GLY A 161 -19.86 0.36 0.93
N ILE A 162 -18.98 1.30 0.56
CA ILE A 162 -17.55 1.06 0.40
C ILE A 162 -16.89 1.18 1.77
N GLY A 163 -16.39 0.07 2.30
CA GLY A 163 -15.67 0.06 3.58
C GLY A 163 -14.20 0.43 3.40
N ILE A 164 -13.56 -0.10 2.34
CA ILE A 164 -12.14 0.12 2.06
C ILE A 164 -11.94 0.37 0.56
N GLU A 165 -11.21 1.43 0.23
CA GLU A 165 -10.80 1.74 -1.14
C GLU A 165 -9.53 0.97 -1.50
N ASN A 166 -9.49 0.40 -2.71
CA ASN A 166 -8.35 -0.34 -3.23
C ASN A 166 -7.34 0.59 -3.89
N ILE A 167 -6.14 0.68 -3.31
CA ILE A 167 -5.09 1.59 -3.78
C ILE A 167 -4.14 0.88 -4.74
N HIS A 168 -3.63 -0.29 -4.35
CA HIS A 168 -2.66 -1.09 -5.10
C HIS A 168 -2.92 -2.57 -4.86
N TYR A 169 -2.92 -3.40 -5.91
CA TYR A 169 -3.23 -4.83 -5.80
C TYR A 169 -2.24 -5.72 -6.58
N LEU A 170 -2.22 -7.00 -6.24
CA LEU A 170 -1.31 -7.98 -6.84
C LEU A 170 -1.64 -8.16 -8.34
N ASN A 171 -0.62 -8.12 -9.21
CA ASN A 171 -0.73 -8.12 -10.67
C ASN A 171 -1.32 -6.84 -11.29
N ASP A 172 -1.33 -5.72 -10.56
CA ASP A 172 -1.49 -4.41 -11.20
C ASP A 172 -0.19 -3.93 -11.86
N GLY A 173 -0.22 -2.76 -12.49
CA GLY A 173 0.92 -2.21 -13.21
C GLY A 173 2.16 -2.02 -12.33
N LEU A 174 1.99 -1.58 -11.08
CA LEU A 174 3.11 -1.40 -10.16
C LEU A 174 3.68 -2.75 -9.71
N TRP A 175 2.84 -3.77 -9.55
CA TRP A 175 3.33 -5.12 -9.25
C TRP A 175 4.20 -5.69 -10.37
N HIS A 176 3.81 -5.44 -11.64
CA HIS A 176 4.58 -5.85 -12.82
C HIS A 176 5.89 -5.07 -12.98
N MET A 177 5.91 -3.80 -12.59
CA MET A 177 7.12 -2.98 -12.45
C MET A 177 7.97 -3.52 -11.28
N LYS A 178 8.70 -4.62 -11.51
CA LYS A 178 9.39 -5.34 -10.43
C LYS A 178 10.54 -4.54 -9.84
N THR A 179 11.27 -3.82 -10.68
CA THR A 179 12.48 -3.07 -10.31
C THR A 179 12.64 -1.83 -11.17
N TYR A 180 13.21 -0.77 -10.63
CA TYR A 180 13.63 0.42 -11.38
C TYR A 180 15.16 0.45 -11.54
N LYS A 181 15.68 0.86 -12.70
CA LYS A 181 17.13 0.98 -12.94
C LYS A 181 17.64 2.37 -12.52
#